data_AF-J7S2U0-F1
#
_entry.id   AF-J7S2U0-F1
#
_cell.length_a   1.000
_cell.length_b   1.000
_cell.length_c   1.000
_cell.angle_alpha   90.00
_cell.angle_beta   90.00
_cell.angle_gamma   90.00
#
_symmetry.space_group_name_H-M   'P 1'
#
loop_
_entity.id
_entity.type
_entity.pdbx_description
1 polymer ?
#
loop_
_entity_poly.entity_id
_entity_poly.type
_entity_poly.pdbx_seq_one_letter_code
_entity_poly.pdbx_strand_id
1 'polypeptide(L)'
;MECSMTGTHALPFADAASIVQSRQKDEQIEDILIKKFTNVLQALKGQLFTNMHPTGIARATKFIYLLITTLRGVSTLGEEYVDILYVNRSGRGLPKRYSRLLFILSTFLGPYALAKLTKRLRKGDDEGNMNLTSVFDGMIDFLLQFHLMTFYVKGSYYNVFKRIFGLRYAIGHKVDSAEGKMREQNAHTYKILGYVVLIQSVSKGIPIIKELLKTRHKSEPQINENGVLTEKPQTTISKISLRDPEVMPFISGPSRDCTLCLLPMTNPSCAPCGHTYCWDCLFKWCNERPECPLCRQTCAPQQILMLRQ
;
A
#
# COMPACT_ATOMS: atom_id res chain seq x y z
N MET A 1 19.19 32.78 48.13
CA MET A 1 18.40 32.89 46.88
C MET A 1 18.50 31.55 46.16
N GLU A 2 17.59 30.65 46.51
CA GLU A 2 17.45 29.33 45.87
C GLU A 2 16.83 29.53 44.48
N CYS A 3 17.54 29.10 43.45
CA CYS A 3 17.00 29.02 42.09
C CYS A 3 16.42 27.61 41.91
N SER A 4 15.09 27.51 41.94
CA SER A 4 14.34 26.28 41.74
C SER A 4 14.67 25.64 40.38
N MET A 5 15.39 24.52 40.40
CA MET A 5 15.63 23.65 39.25
C MET A 5 14.46 22.67 39.06
N THR A 6 13.28 23.17 38.70
CA THR A 6 12.15 22.32 38.28
C THR A 6 11.63 22.76 36.91
N GLY A 7 12.45 22.60 35.89
CA GLY A 7 12.05 22.71 34.49
C GLY A 7 12.47 21.45 33.76
N THR A 8 11.53 20.55 33.47
CA THR A 8 11.81 19.39 32.60
C THR A 8 12.24 19.90 31.22
N HIS A 9 13.55 19.85 30.92
CA HIS A 9 14.13 20.17 29.62
C HIS A 9 13.69 19.15 28.56
N ALA A 10 12.41 19.15 28.20
CA ALA A 10 11.87 18.35 27.12
C ALA A 10 11.70 19.24 25.88
N LEU A 11 12.30 18.83 24.77
CA LEU A 11 12.11 19.51 23.50
C LEU A 11 10.65 19.38 23.05
N PRO A 12 10.05 20.44 22.47
CA PRO A 12 8.71 20.37 21.91
C PRO A 12 8.67 19.34 20.77
N PHE A 13 7.57 18.60 20.69
CA PHE A 13 7.38 17.63 19.61
C PHE A 13 7.21 18.33 18.26
N ALA A 14 7.71 17.68 17.21
CA ALA A 14 7.52 18.15 15.84
C ALA A 14 6.02 18.10 15.47
N ASP A 15 5.62 19.03 14.61
CA ASP A 15 4.29 19.12 14.03
C ASP A 15 4.17 18.24 12.79
N ALA A 16 2.92 18.01 12.35
CA ALA A 16 2.65 17.20 11.18
C ALA A 16 3.31 17.76 9.90
N ALA A 17 3.35 19.08 9.73
CA ALA A 17 3.91 19.70 8.53
C ALA A 17 5.41 19.44 8.44
N SER A 18 6.15 19.68 9.53
CA SER A 18 7.59 19.44 9.56
C SER A 18 7.95 17.97 9.28
N ILE A 19 7.19 17.03 9.84
CA ILE A 19 7.40 15.60 9.58
C ILE A 19 7.12 15.26 8.10
N VAL A 20 6.08 15.83 7.50
CA VAL A 20 5.75 15.61 6.09
C VAL A 20 6.80 16.21 5.17
N GLN A 21 7.24 17.44 5.42
CA GLN A 21 8.29 18.12 4.64
C GLN A 21 9.61 17.37 4.71
N SER A 22 10.00 16.93 5.91
CA SER A 22 11.19 16.11 6.12
C SER A 22 11.13 14.83 5.28
N ARG A 23 10.00 14.12 5.29
CA ARG A 23 9.82 12.91 4.47
C ARG A 23 9.87 13.22 2.97
N GLN A 24 9.19 14.27 2.51
CA GLN A 24 9.22 14.65 1.11
C GLN A 24 10.66 14.93 0.65
N LYS A 25 11.44 15.61 1.49
CA LYS A 25 12.85 15.87 1.20
C LYS A 25 13.68 14.58 1.16
N ASP A 26 13.48 13.68 2.12
CA ASP A 26 14.14 12.37 2.11
C ASP A 26 13.77 11.55 0.87
N GLU A 27 12.51 11.60 0.40
CA GLU A 27 12.11 10.93 -0.85
C GLU A 27 12.93 11.38 -2.05
N GLN A 28 13.08 12.70 -2.19
CA GLN A 28 13.80 13.30 -3.30
C GLN A 28 15.28 12.87 -3.28
N ILE A 29 15.88 12.85 -2.08
CA ILE A 29 17.25 12.38 -1.91
C ILE A 29 17.37 10.88 -2.22
N GLU A 30 16.45 10.06 -1.72
CA GLU A 30 16.40 8.63 -2.02
C GLU A 30 16.33 8.37 -3.53
N ASP A 31 15.48 9.09 -4.26
CA ASP A 31 15.35 8.93 -5.72
C ASP A 31 16.64 9.30 -6.47
N ILE A 32 17.32 10.36 -6.03
CA ILE A 32 18.64 10.74 -6.56
C ILE A 32 19.66 9.63 -6.27
N LEU A 33 19.69 9.12 -5.04
CA LEU A 33 20.61 8.05 -4.65
C LEU A 33 20.33 6.76 -5.41
N ILE A 34 19.06 6.41 -5.65
CA ILE A 34 18.67 5.24 -6.43
C ILE A 34 19.21 5.35 -7.84
N LYS A 35 19.06 6.51 -8.51
CA LYS A 35 19.61 6.73 -9.85
C LYS A 35 21.13 6.59 -9.88
N LYS A 36 21.83 7.22 -8.91
CA LYS A 36 23.29 7.15 -8.83
C LYS A 36 23.78 5.71 -8.58
N PHE A 37 23.15 5.00 -7.65
CA PHE A 37 23.50 3.62 -7.33
C PHE A 37 23.20 2.67 -8.49
N THR A 38 22.11 2.91 -9.22
CA THR A 38 21.74 2.20 -10.45
C THR A 38 22.83 2.36 -11.53
N ASN A 39 23.34 3.58 -11.73
CA ASN A 39 24.42 3.84 -12.69
C ASN A 39 25.72 3.12 -12.31
N VAL A 40 26.07 3.08 -11.03
CA VAL A 40 27.24 2.33 -10.53
C VAL A 40 27.07 0.84 -10.77
N LEU A 41 25.90 0.27 -10.46
CA LEU A 41 25.62 -1.14 -10.70
C LEU A 41 25.57 -1.50 -12.19
N GLN A 42 25.07 -0.59 -13.03
CA GLN A 42 25.10 -0.73 -14.48
C GLN A 42 26.55 -0.80 -15.00
N ALA A 43 27.47 0.01 -14.46
CA ALA A 43 28.88 -0.03 -14.82
C ALA A 43 29.58 -1.32 -14.35
N LEU A 44 29.20 -1.86 -13.17
CA LEU A 44 29.85 -3.03 -12.57
C LEU A 44 29.30 -4.37 -13.05
N LYS A 45 27.98 -4.50 -13.20
CA LYS A 45 27.28 -5.77 -13.53
C LYS A 45 26.57 -5.74 -14.89
N GLY A 46 26.61 -4.60 -15.58
CA GLY A 46 25.95 -4.43 -16.87
C GLY A 46 24.47 -4.05 -16.76
N GLN A 47 23.91 -3.66 -17.90
CA GLN A 47 22.54 -3.15 -18.02
C GLN A 47 21.46 -4.22 -17.71
N LEU A 48 21.75 -5.49 -18.03
CA LEU A 48 20.80 -6.60 -17.83
C LEU A 48 20.43 -6.76 -16.36
N PHE A 49 21.42 -6.80 -15.46
CA PHE A 49 21.19 -6.98 -14.03
C PHE A 49 20.32 -5.87 -13.45
N THR A 50 20.62 -4.63 -13.85
CA THR A 50 19.91 -3.43 -13.39
C THR A 50 18.43 -3.43 -13.80
N ASN A 51 18.13 -3.86 -15.03
CA ASN A 51 16.76 -3.94 -15.53
C ASN A 51 15.98 -5.14 -14.97
N MET A 52 16.66 -6.23 -14.59
CA MET A 52 16.03 -7.39 -13.98
C MET A 52 15.60 -7.14 -12.52
N HIS A 53 16.28 -6.25 -11.79
CA HIS A 53 16.06 -6.05 -10.36
C HIS A 53 15.88 -4.59 -9.90
N PRO A 54 15.06 -3.75 -10.57
CA PRO A 54 14.92 -2.34 -10.21
C PRO A 54 14.38 -2.13 -8.78
N THR A 55 13.41 -2.95 -8.36
CA THR A 55 12.82 -2.87 -7.00
C THR A 55 13.76 -3.40 -5.90
N GLY A 56 14.66 -4.32 -6.23
CA GLY A 56 15.69 -4.80 -5.33
C GLY A 56 16.74 -3.72 -5.06
N ILE A 57 17.20 -3.08 -6.13
CA ILE A 57 18.15 -1.97 -6.08
C ILE A 57 17.57 -0.80 -5.27
N ALA A 58 16.34 -0.38 -5.57
CA ALA A 58 15.70 0.71 -4.86
C ALA A 58 15.59 0.45 -3.35
N ARG A 59 15.16 -0.75 -2.94
CA ARG A 59 15.06 -1.14 -1.52
C ARG A 59 16.43 -1.20 -0.84
N ALA A 60 17.45 -1.73 -1.54
CA ALA A 60 18.81 -1.80 -1.02
C ALA A 60 19.39 -0.40 -0.79
N THR A 61 19.22 0.53 -1.73
CA THR A 61 19.67 1.92 -1.60
C THR A 61 19.01 2.60 -0.39
N LYS A 62 17.68 2.49 -0.26
CA LYS A 62 16.95 3.04 0.90
C LYS A 62 17.40 2.43 2.22
N PHE A 63 17.63 1.12 2.25
CA PHE A 63 18.14 0.44 3.44
C PHE A 63 19.54 0.95 3.83
N ILE A 64 20.46 1.06 2.88
CA ILE A 64 21.81 1.58 3.11
C ILE A 64 21.76 3.03 3.59
N TYR A 65 20.91 3.86 2.98
CA TYR A 65 20.72 5.26 3.40
C TYR A 65 20.27 5.36 4.87
N LEU A 66 19.23 4.63 5.25
CA LEU A 66 18.72 4.61 6.62
C LEU A 66 19.69 3.95 7.61
N LEU A 67 20.50 2.98 7.16
CA LEU A 67 21.53 2.36 7.98
C LEU A 67 22.66 3.34 8.31
N ILE A 68 23.12 4.13 7.33
CA ILE A 68 24.20 5.09 7.54
C ILE A 68 23.74 6.29 8.37
N THR A 69 22.53 6.80 8.12
CA THR A 69 21.98 7.97 8.81
C THR A 69 21.41 7.58 10.18
N THR A 70 20.26 6.91 10.19
CA THR A 70 19.44 6.67 11.37
C THR A 70 20.12 5.73 12.39
N LEU A 71 20.79 4.64 11.97
CA LEU A 71 21.39 3.70 12.93
C LEU A 71 22.58 4.30 13.68
N ARG A 72 23.43 5.08 12.99
CA ARG A 72 24.55 5.82 13.61
C ARG A 72 24.07 6.94 14.53
N GLY A 73 22.79 7.30 14.45
CA GLY A 73 22.19 8.37 15.23
C GLY A 73 22.46 9.76 14.68
N VAL A 74 22.80 9.84 13.40
CA VAL A 74 22.85 11.07 12.63
C VAL A 74 21.47 11.29 12.03
N SER A 75 21.06 12.55 11.88
CA SER A 75 19.82 12.90 11.19
C SER A 75 19.91 12.52 9.70
N THR A 76 18.76 12.18 9.11
CA THR A 76 18.65 12.14 7.64
C THR A 76 18.74 13.56 7.07
N LEU A 77 18.98 13.69 5.76
CA LEU A 77 19.00 14.99 5.09
C LEU A 77 17.64 15.70 5.17
N GLY A 78 16.54 14.94 5.12
CA GLY A 78 15.21 15.50 5.35
C GLY A 78 14.97 15.92 6.79
N GLU A 79 15.52 15.19 7.76
CA GLU A 79 15.44 15.54 9.19
C GLU A 79 16.24 16.81 9.49
N GLU A 80 17.44 16.94 8.93
CA GLU A 80 18.28 18.15 9.02
C GLU A 80 17.64 19.36 8.32
N TYR A 81 17.00 19.14 7.16
CA TYR A 81 16.33 20.19 6.40
C TYR A 81 15.24 20.94 7.19
N VAL A 82 14.57 20.25 8.12
CA VAL A 82 13.50 20.84 8.95
C VAL A 82 13.93 20.97 10.43
N ASP A 83 15.19 20.69 10.72
CA ASP A 83 15.75 20.66 12.09
C ASP A 83 14.90 19.83 13.07
N ILE A 84 14.60 18.58 12.69
CA ILE A 84 13.89 17.62 13.55
C ILE A 84 14.78 16.43 13.90
N LEU A 85 14.61 15.89 15.12
CA LEU A 85 15.43 14.80 15.64
C LEU A 85 14.61 13.73 16.36
N TYR A 86 15.14 12.51 16.38
CA TYR A 86 14.49 11.39 17.04
C TYR A 86 14.55 11.48 18.56
N VAL A 87 13.39 11.45 19.19
CA VAL A 87 13.19 11.30 20.63
C VAL A 87 12.40 10.03 20.96
N ASN A 88 12.56 9.54 22.18
CA ASN A 88 11.73 8.47 22.71
C ASN A 88 10.26 8.93 22.82
N ARG A 89 9.34 7.98 23.03
CA ARG A 89 7.90 8.22 23.20
C ARG A 89 7.57 9.30 24.25
N SER A 90 8.39 9.42 25.29
CA SER A 90 8.24 10.40 26.36
C SER A 90 8.87 11.77 26.07
N GLY A 91 9.67 11.93 25.01
CA GLY A 91 10.37 13.17 24.69
C GLY A 91 11.55 13.51 25.61
N ARG A 92 11.88 12.66 26.59
CA ARG A 92 12.90 12.93 27.63
C ARG A 92 14.31 12.43 27.31
N GLY A 93 14.51 11.86 26.12
CA GLY A 93 15.82 11.32 25.74
C GLY A 93 15.83 10.69 24.35
N LEU A 94 17.03 10.32 23.91
CA LEU A 94 17.24 9.70 22.61
C LEU A 94 16.69 8.26 22.59
N PRO A 95 16.14 7.80 21.46
CA PRO A 95 15.69 6.42 21.34
C PRO A 95 16.87 5.46 21.39
N LYS A 96 16.61 4.29 21.97
CA LYS A 96 17.61 3.25 22.13
C LYS A 96 18.05 2.71 20.76
N ARG A 97 19.32 2.30 20.64
CA ARG A 97 19.90 1.80 19.39
C ARG A 97 19.09 0.63 18.79
N TYR A 98 18.56 -0.25 19.63
CA TYR A 98 17.72 -1.37 19.15
C TYR A 98 16.41 -0.90 18.53
N SER A 99 15.76 0.15 19.05
CA SER A 99 14.51 0.67 18.47
C SER A 99 14.72 1.21 17.08
N ARG A 100 15.88 1.86 16.85
CA ARG A 100 16.29 2.35 15.52
C ARG A 100 16.58 1.19 14.57
N LEU A 101 17.34 0.19 15.02
CA LEU A 101 17.64 -1.00 14.23
C LEU A 101 16.35 -1.75 13.84
N LEU A 102 15.46 -2.01 14.79
CA LEU A 102 14.20 -2.69 14.55
C LEU A 102 13.29 -1.91 13.59
N PHE A 103 13.29 -0.58 13.68
CA PHE A 103 12.59 0.26 12.69
C PHE A 103 13.15 0.07 11.28
N ILE A 104 14.47 0.15 11.10
CA ILE A 104 15.11 -0.01 9.78
C ILE A 104 14.81 -1.41 9.21
N LEU A 105 14.99 -2.44 10.03
CA LEU A 105 14.68 -3.83 9.64
C LEU A 105 13.20 -4.00 9.30
N SER A 106 12.29 -3.39 10.06
CA SER A 106 10.85 -3.52 9.79
C SER A 106 10.44 -2.79 8.52
N THR A 107 11.05 -1.65 8.19
CA THR A 107 10.80 -0.95 6.93
C THR A 107 11.27 -1.79 5.73
N PHE A 108 12.37 -2.54 5.87
CA PHE A 108 12.91 -3.38 4.80
C PHE A 108 12.19 -4.74 4.67
N LEU A 109 12.02 -5.46 5.78
CA LEU A 109 11.39 -6.78 5.81
C LEU A 109 9.87 -6.73 5.88
N GLY A 110 9.27 -5.65 6.39
CA GLY A 110 7.84 -5.53 6.65
C GLY A 110 6.97 -5.80 5.42
N PRO A 111 7.19 -5.15 4.27
CA PRO A 111 6.42 -5.43 3.06
C PRO A 111 6.54 -6.88 2.58
N TYR A 112 7.73 -7.48 2.72
CA TYR A 112 7.94 -8.88 2.35
C TYR A 112 7.25 -9.84 3.33
N ALA A 113 7.30 -9.54 4.63
CA ALA A 113 6.63 -10.30 5.67
C ALA A 113 5.11 -10.25 5.49
N LEU A 114 4.55 -9.08 5.20
CA LEU A 114 3.13 -8.90 4.87
C LEU A 114 2.75 -9.71 3.63
N ALA A 115 3.49 -9.58 2.52
CA ALA A 115 3.22 -10.35 1.30
C ALA A 115 3.33 -11.87 1.50
N LYS A 116 4.25 -12.32 2.36
CA LYS A 116 4.39 -13.73 2.71
C LYS A 116 3.26 -14.21 3.63
N LEU A 117 2.80 -13.37 4.55
CA LEU A 117 1.69 -13.65 5.45
C LEU A 117 0.39 -13.80 4.67
N THR A 118 0.08 -12.86 3.78
CA THR A 118 -1.11 -12.93 2.92
C THR A 118 -1.07 -14.17 2.01
N LYS A 119 0.10 -14.49 1.44
CA LYS A 119 0.28 -15.72 0.65
C LYS A 119 0.12 -17.01 1.48
N ARG A 120 0.59 -17.04 2.74
CA ARG A 120 0.43 -18.20 3.63
C ARG A 120 -1.02 -18.40 4.04
N LEU A 121 -1.72 -17.32 4.39
CA LEU A 121 -3.15 -17.36 4.69
C LEU A 121 -3.94 -17.84 3.47
N ARG A 122 -3.56 -17.41 2.26
CA ARG A 122 -4.17 -17.89 1.01
C ARG A 122 -3.95 -19.38 0.73
N LYS A 123 -2.81 -19.95 1.14
CA LYS A 123 -2.49 -21.37 0.93
C LYS A 123 -3.19 -22.29 1.95
N GLY A 124 -3.66 -21.75 3.07
CA GLY A 124 -4.42 -22.51 4.07
C GLY A 124 -5.92 -22.63 3.77
N ASP A 125 -6.40 -21.94 2.73
CA ASP A 125 -7.82 -21.76 2.39
C ASP A 125 -8.19 -22.48 1.06
N ASP A 126 -7.59 -23.65 0.81
CA ASP A 126 -7.98 -24.55 -0.29
C ASP A 126 -9.32 -25.24 0.09
N GLU A 127 -10.42 -24.51 -0.12
CA GLU A 127 -11.80 -24.96 -0.43
C GLU A 127 -12.81 -23.89 0.05
N GLY A 128 -13.05 -22.88 -0.80
CA GLY A 128 -14.34 -22.17 -0.81
C GLY A 128 -14.44 -20.80 -0.13
N ASN A 129 -13.40 -20.24 0.49
CA ASN A 129 -13.52 -18.97 1.23
C ASN A 129 -12.68 -17.81 0.66
N MET A 130 -12.96 -17.39 -0.58
CA MET A 130 -12.42 -16.14 -1.19
C MET A 130 -12.66 -14.86 -0.35
N ASN A 131 -13.48 -14.94 0.70
CA ASN A 131 -13.83 -13.83 1.57
C ASN A 131 -12.75 -13.55 2.65
N LEU A 132 -12.00 -14.54 3.14
CA LEU A 132 -11.12 -14.31 4.29
C LEU A 132 -9.87 -13.50 3.95
N THR A 133 -9.17 -13.86 2.86
CA THR A 133 -7.97 -13.14 2.42
C THR A 133 -8.29 -11.73 1.95
N SER A 134 -9.41 -11.54 1.24
CA SER A 134 -9.85 -10.22 0.76
C SER A 134 -10.31 -9.32 1.90
N VAL A 135 -10.95 -9.88 2.94
CA VAL A 135 -11.24 -9.17 4.19
C VAL A 135 -9.95 -8.82 4.94
N PHE A 136 -8.95 -9.71 4.99
CA PHE A 136 -7.67 -9.44 5.66
C PHE A 136 -6.88 -8.31 4.97
N ASP A 137 -6.76 -8.34 3.64
CA ASP A 137 -6.12 -7.28 2.87
C ASP A 137 -6.86 -5.94 3.05
N GLY A 138 -8.19 -5.96 2.96
CA GLY A 138 -9.02 -4.77 3.21
C GLY A 138 -8.91 -4.24 4.65
N MET A 139 -8.76 -5.12 5.63
CA MET A 139 -8.56 -4.75 7.03
C MET A 139 -7.17 -4.13 7.26
N ILE A 140 -6.12 -4.68 6.66
CA ILE A 140 -4.78 -4.07 6.72
C ILE A 140 -4.82 -2.67 6.11
N ASP A 141 -5.40 -2.52 4.92
CA ASP A 141 -5.52 -1.21 4.26
C ASP A 141 -6.30 -0.21 5.13
N PHE A 142 -7.41 -0.63 5.72
CA PHE A 142 -8.17 0.19 6.66
C PHE A 142 -7.35 0.61 7.88
N LEU A 143 -6.59 -0.31 8.49
CA LEU A 143 -5.72 -0.02 9.63
C LEU A 143 -4.60 0.97 9.26
N LEU A 144 -3.99 0.81 8.09
CA LEU A 144 -2.96 1.72 7.57
C LEU A 144 -3.53 3.12 7.32
N GLN A 145 -4.71 3.22 6.73
CA GLN A 145 -5.39 4.50 6.50
C GLN A 145 -5.83 5.17 7.82
N PHE A 146 -6.34 4.39 8.77
CA PHE A 146 -6.70 4.89 10.09
C PHE A 146 -5.47 5.40 10.86
N HIS A 147 -4.33 4.74 10.73
CA HIS A 147 -3.07 5.23 11.28
C HIS A 147 -2.66 6.58 10.67
N LEU A 148 -2.74 6.70 9.33
CA LEU A 148 -2.42 7.94 8.61
C LEU A 148 -3.37 9.09 8.99
N MET A 149 -4.66 8.80 9.14
CA MET A 149 -5.63 9.74 9.68
C MET A 149 -5.24 10.20 11.10
N THR A 150 -4.90 9.24 11.98
CA THR A 150 -4.45 9.55 13.34
C THR A 150 -3.19 10.41 13.33
N PHE A 151 -2.30 10.22 12.36
CA PHE A 151 -1.13 11.06 12.16
C PHE A 151 -1.53 12.50 11.85
N TYR A 152 -2.39 12.74 10.86
CA TYR A 152 -2.77 14.10 10.47
C TYR A 152 -3.52 14.86 11.58
N VAL A 153 -4.25 14.16 12.44
CA VAL A 153 -4.96 14.78 13.58
C VAL A 153 -4.03 15.08 14.76
N LYS A 154 -3.14 14.14 15.14
CA LYS A 154 -2.28 14.27 16.34
C LYS A 154 -0.84 14.73 16.06
N GLY A 155 -0.37 14.65 14.82
CA GLY A 155 0.99 15.00 14.40
C GLY A 155 2.11 14.12 14.97
N SER A 156 1.83 12.89 15.44
CA SER A 156 2.81 12.14 16.25
C SER A 156 3.68 11.15 15.46
N TYR A 157 3.09 10.27 14.65
CA TYR A 157 3.82 9.19 13.97
C TYR A 157 3.27 9.01 12.56
N TYR A 158 4.07 9.32 11.54
CA TYR A 158 3.69 9.16 10.12
C TYR A 158 3.74 7.69 9.65
N ASN A 159 4.71 6.93 10.17
CA ASN A 159 4.93 5.52 9.82
C ASN A 159 4.48 4.59 10.94
N VAL A 160 3.84 3.48 10.58
CA VAL A 160 3.38 2.45 11.54
C VAL A 160 4.55 1.89 12.33
N PHE A 161 5.66 1.57 11.68
CA PHE A 161 6.85 1.07 12.35
C PHE A 161 7.43 2.08 13.35
N LYS A 162 7.40 3.39 13.05
CA LYS A 162 7.83 4.43 14.00
C LYS A 162 6.95 4.46 15.25
N ARG A 163 5.64 4.21 15.09
CA ARG A 163 4.70 4.09 16.22
C ARG A 163 4.97 2.85 17.07
N ILE A 164 5.22 1.70 16.44
CA ILE A 164 5.50 0.44 17.15
C ILE A 164 6.78 0.57 17.99
N PHE A 165 7.85 1.14 17.43
CA PHE A 165 9.13 1.28 18.13
C PHE A 165 9.29 2.57 18.94
N GLY A 166 8.26 3.42 19.00
CA GLY A 166 8.24 4.63 19.81
C GLY A 166 9.23 5.71 19.36
N LEU A 167 9.49 5.81 18.06
CA LEU A 167 10.36 6.80 17.45
C LEU A 167 9.53 8.05 17.12
N ARG A 168 9.59 9.07 17.98
CA ARG A 168 8.89 10.33 17.78
C ARG A 168 9.88 11.43 17.38
N TYR A 169 9.40 12.46 16.70
CA TYR A 169 10.20 13.62 16.35
C TYR A 169 10.02 14.76 17.34
N ALA A 170 11.12 15.42 17.68
CA ALA A 170 11.15 16.69 18.38
C ALA A 170 11.92 17.71 17.54
N ILE A 171 11.70 18.99 17.83
CA ILE A 171 12.34 20.12 17.15
C ILE A 171 13.73 20.34 17.78
N GLY A 172 14.73 20.60 16.93
CA GLY A 172 16.12 20.86 17.33
C GLY A 172 16.37 22.29 17.81
N HIS A 173 15.58 23.26 17.33
CA HIS A 173 15.71 24.67 17.67
C HIS A 173 14.66 25.17 18.68
N LYS A 174 14.90 26.38 19.21
CA LYS A 174 13.93 27.10 20.04
C LYS A 174 12.86 27.70 19.15
N VAL A 175 11.61 27.31 19.39
CA VAL A 175 10.45 27.84 18.66
C VAL A 175 10.16 29.27 19.13
N ASP A 176 10.19 30.22 18.20
CA ASP A 176 9.81 31.61 18.47
C ASP A 176 8.28 31.77 18.54
N SER A 177 7.81 32.84 19.18
CA SER A 177 6.38 33.16 19.33
C SER A 177 5.68 33.34 17.98
N ALA A 178 6.36 33.87 16.96
CA ALA A 178 5.83 33.97 15.60
C ALA A 178 5.71 32.58 14.95
N GLU A 179 6.74 31.74 15.08
CA GLU A 179 6.74 30.36 14.57
C GLU A 179 5.63 29.54 15.24
N GLY A 180 5.44 29.67 16.55
CA GLY A 180 4.38 29.01 17.32
C GLY A 180 2.98 29.23 16.74
N LYS A 181 2.65 30.48 16.38
CA LYS A 181 1.37 30.82 15.74
C LYS A 181 1.23 30.20 14.35
N MET A 182 2.29 30.22 13.54
CA MET A 182 2.27 29.60 12.21
C MET A 182 2.08 28.08 12.30
N ARG A 183 2.67 27.43 13.31
CA ARG A 183 2.54 25.99 13.56
C ARG A 183 1.11 25.61 13.93
N GLU A 184 0.46 26.42 14.76
CA GLU A 184 -0.95 26.23 15.12
C GLU A 184 -1.85 26.33 13.88
N GLN A 185 -1.66 27.38 13.08
CA GLN A 185 -2.39 27.55 11.81
C GLN A 185 -2.18 26.36 10.86
N ASN A 186 -0.94 25.94 10.65
CA ASN A 186 -0.63 24.78 9.81
C ASN A 186 -1.27 23.50 10.38
N ALA A 187 -1.29 23.32 11.70
CA ALA A 187 -1.92 22.16 12.33
C ALA A 187 -3.42 22.08 12.01
N HIS A 188 -4.14 23.20 11.86
CA HIS A 188 -5.53 23.18 11.41
C HIS A 188 -5.68 22.67 9.98
N THR A 189 -4.82 23.10 9.04
CA THR A 189 -4.83 22.61 7.64
C THR A 189 -4.60 21.11 7.57
N TYR A 190 -3.62 20.59 8.32
CA TYR A 190 -3.36 19.14 8.37
C TYR A 190 -4.48 18.36 9.07
N LYS A 191 -5.15 18.93 10.09
CA LYS A 191 -6.33 18.31 10.70
C LYS A 191 -7.48 18.15 9.69
N ILE A 192 -7.70 19.14 8.82
CA ILE A 192 -8.70 19.05 7.74
C ILE A 192 -8.37 17.87 6.81
N LEU A 193 -7.11 17.76 6.38
CA LEU A 193 -6.66 16.62 5.57
C LEU A 193 -6.92 15.29 6.28
N GLY A 194 -6.69 15.24 7.60
CA GLY A 194 -7.02 14.08 8.43
C GLY A 194 -8.50 13.71 8.38
N TYR A 195 -9.41 14.70 8.48
CA TYR A 195 -10.85 14.45 8.38
C TYR A 195 -11.29 13.99 6.99
N VAL A 196 -10.66 14.50 5.93
CA VAL A 196 -10.92 14.01 4.56
C VAL A 196 -10.52 12.53 4.43
N VAL A 197 -9.35 12.16 4.94
CA VAL A 197 -8.89 10.75 4.96
C VAL A 197 -9.80 9.87 5.82
N LEU A 198 -10.35 10.38 6.93
CA LEU A 198 -11.34 9.67 7.75
C LEU A 198 -12.59 9.33 6.93
N ILE A 199 -13.17 10.32 6.25
CA ILE A 199 -14.38 10.14 5.43
C ILE A 199 -14.11 9.10 4.33
N GLN A 200 -12.95 9.16 3.67
CA GLN A 200 -12.55 8.17 2.65
C GLN A 200 -12.36 6.77 3.25
N SER A 201 -11.85 6.66 4.48
CA SER A 201 -11.66 5.38 5.15
C SER A 201 -13.00 4.75 5.54
N VAL A 202 -13.94 5.56 6.02
CA VAL A 202 -15.30 5.12 6.35
C VAL A 202 -16.03 4.63 5.10
N SER A 203 -15.95 5.36 3.98
CA SER A 203 -16.63 4.95 2.74
C SER A 203 -16.14 3.60 2.21
N LYS A 204 -14.84 3.33 2.30
CA LYS A 204 -14.24 2.04 1.95
C LYS A 204 -14.52 0.93 2.99
N GLY A 205 -14.74 1.29 4.25
CA GLY A 205 -15.07 0.33 5.32
C GLY A 205 -16.51 -0.19 5.29
N ILE A 206 -17.46 0.63 4.83
CA ILE A 206 -18.89 0.26 4.73
C ILE A 206 -19.14 -1.06 3.97
N PRO A 207 -18.60 -1.30 2.75
CA PRO A 207 -18.84 -2.57 2.05
C PRO A 207 -18.27 -3.78 2.81
N ILE A 208 -17.09 -3.64 3.42
CA ILE A 208 -16.44 -4.71 4.20
C ILE A 208 -17.30 -5.08 5.41
N ILE A 209 -17.81 -4.07 6.14
CA ILE A 209 -18.68 -4.29 7.31
C ILE A 209 -20.03 -4.89 6.90
N LYS A 210 -20.59 -4.46 5.76
CA LYS A 210 -21.84 -5.03 5.23
C LYS A 210 -21.70 -6.50 4.87
N GLU A 211 -20.60 -6.90 4.23
CA GLU A 211 -20.33 -8.31 3.93
C GLU A 211 -20.17 -9.14 5.22
N LEU A 212 -19.43 -8.62 6.21
CA LEU A 212 -19.26 -9.28 7.52
C LEU A 212 -20.59 -9.43 8.30
N LEU A 213 -21.47 -8.44 8.24
CA LEU A 213 -22.80 -8.49 8.87
C LEU A 213 -23.76 -9.43 8.11
N LYS A 214 -23.69 -9.48 6.78
CA LYS A 214 -24.53 -10.34 5.95
C LYS A 214 -24.20 -11.81 6.12
N THR A 215 -22.92 -12.16 6.31
CA THR A 215 -22.52 -13.54 6.66
C THR A 215 -23.06 -14.01 8.00
N ARG A 216 -23.35 -13.09 8.92
CA ARG A 216 -23.90 -13.41 10.25
C ARG A 216 -25.40 -13.71 10.26
N HIS A 217 -26.12 -13.29 9.21
CA HIS A 217 -27.59 -13.41 9.13
C HIS A 217 -28.07 -14.60 8.27
N LYS A 218 -27.15 -15.42 7.73
CA LYS A 218 -27.45 -16.59 6.90
C LYS A 218 -27.40 -17.90 7.71
N SER A 219 -28.13 -17.93 8.83
CA SER A 219 -28.30 -19.14 9.64
C SER A 219 -29.75 -19.26 10.12
N GLU A 220 -30.65 -19.58 9.19
CA GLU A 220 -31.85 -20.41 9.43
C GLU A 220 -32.44 -20.81 8.07
N PRO A 221 -32.44 -22.10 7.69
CA PRO A 221 -33.21 -22.56 6.54
C PRO A 221 -34.68 -22.71 6.93
N GLN A 222 -35.57 -21.94 6.29
CA GLN A 222 -37.02 -22.11 6.38
C GLN A 222 -37.47 -23.05 5.27
N ILE A 223 -38.01 -24.22 5.63
CA ILE A 223 -38.61 -25.21 4.72
C ILE A 223 -40.05 -24.77 4.46
N ASN A 224 -40.42 -24.54 3.20
CA ASN A 224 -41.81 -24.29 2.81
C ASN A 224 -42.44 -25.58 2.24
N GLU A 225 -43.66 -25.91 2.67
CA GLU A 225 -44.37 -27.17 2.43
C GLU A 225 -44.88 -27.42 0.99
N ASN A 226 -44.61 -26.53 0.04
CA ASN A 226 -45.11 -26.68 -1.32
C ASN A 226 -43.93 -26.93 -2.26
N GLY A 227 -43.62 -28.21 -2.49
CA GLY A 227 -42.51 -28.74 -3.31
C GLY A 227 -42.50 -28.28 -4.78
N VAL A 228 -42.33 -26.98 -5.00
CA VAL A 228 -42.12 -26.34 -6.29
C VAL A 228 -40.73 -25.72 -6.25
N LEU A 229 -39.80 -26.35 -6.97
CA LEU A 229 -38.48 -25.81 -7.25
C LEU A 229 -38.64 -24.54 -8.09
N THR A 230 -38.63 -23.38 -7.44
CA THR A 230 -38.37 -22.09 -8.09
C THR A 230 -36.92 -21.68 -7.90
N GLU A 231 -36.01 -22.63 -8.13
CA GLU A 231 -34.66 -22.26 -8.51
C GLU A 231 -34.68 -21.97 -10.00
N LYS A 232 -34.61 -20.69 -10.37
CA LYS A 232 -34.04 -20.36 -11.69
C LYS A 232 -32.72 -21.12 -11.77
N PRO A 233 -32.45 -21.92 -12.82
CA PRO A 233 -31.18 -22.59 -12.94
C PRO A 233 -30.12 -21.49 -13.04
N GLN A 234 -29.48 -21.18 -11.91
CA GLN A 234 -28.21 -20.50 -11.89
C GLN A 234 -27.24 -21.52 -12.45
N THR A 235 -27.19 -21.58 -13.78
CA THR A 235 -25.99 -22.01 -14.48
C THR A 235 -24.89 -21.15 -13.88
N THR A 236 -24.18 -21.73 -12.92
CA THR A 236 -23.06 -21.08 -12.27
C THR A 236 -21.98 -21.12 -13.33
N ILE A 237 -21.98 -20.11 -14.22
CA ILE A 237 -20.93 -19.92 -15.22
C ILE A 237 -19.69 -19.65 -14.39
N SER A 238 -18.86 -20.68 -14.22
CA SER A 238 -17.63 -20.63 -13.46
C SER A 238 -16.77 -19.50 -14.00
N LYS A 239 -16.56 -18.47 -13.19
CA LYS A 239 -15.75 -17.31 -13.54
C LYS A 239 -14.29 -17.74 -13.57
N ILE A 240 -13.71 -17.86 -14.76
CA ILE A 240 -12.32 -18.29 -14.94
C ILE A 240 -11.40 -17.09 -14.67
N SER A 241 -10.40 -17.23 -13.79
CA SER A 241 -9.42 -16.17 -13.52
C SER A 241 -7.99 -16.68 -13.70
N LEU A 242 -7.24 -16.05 -14.61
CA LEU A 242 -5.85 -16.37 -14.92
C LEU A 242 -4.84 -15.91 -13.84
N ARG A 243 -5.34 -15.42 -12.70
CA ARG A 243 -4.52 -15.14 -11.51
C ARG A 243 -3.93 -16.42 -10.89
N ASP A 244 -4.62 -17.55 -11.05
CA ASP A 244 -4.12 -18.87 -10.66
C ASP A 244 -3.29 -19.46 -11.80
N PRO A 245 -2.01 -19.81 -11.62
CA PRO A 245 -1.16 -20.41 -12.66
C PRO A 245 -1.62 -21.78 -13.15
N GLU A 246 -2.41 -22.54 -12.38
CA GLU A 246 -2.92 -23.88 -12.78
C GLU A 246 -4.05 -23.78 -13.81
N VAL A 247 -4.75 -22.65 -13.84
CA VAL A 247 -5.86 -22.42 -14.77
C VAL A 247 -5.30 -22.04 -16.14
N MET A 248 -5.63 -22.84 -17.18
CA MET A 248 -5.11 -22.69 -18.54
C MET A 248 -3.57 -22.55 -18.59
N PRO A 249 -2.84 -23.66 -18.32
CA PRO A 249 -1.38 -23.66 -18.23
C PRO A 249 -0.69 -23.35 -19.58
N PHE A 250 -1.42 -23.44 -20.69
CA PHE A 250 -0.92 -23.11 -22.03
C PHE A 250 -0.69 -21.60 -22.24
N ILE A 251 -1.24 -20.72 -21.39
CA ILE A 251 -1.01 -19.27 -21.46
C ILE A 251 0.21 -18.91 -20.61
N SER A 252 1.29 -18.54 -21.29
CA SER A 252 2.56 -18.12 -20.68
C SER A 252 2.39 -16.94 -19.72
N GLY A 253 3.11 -16.96 -18.59
CA GLY A 253 3.05 -15.96 -17.52
C GLY A 253 2.84 -14.48 -17.92
N PRO A 254 3.68 -13.87 -18.79
CA PRO A 254 3.51 -12.47 -19.19
C PRO A 254 2.27 -12.21 -20.05
N SER A 255 1.72 -13.24 -20.69
CA SER A 255 0.53 -13.15 -21.55
C SER A 255 -0.77 -13.38 -20.77
N ARG A 256 -0.72 -13.50 -19.44
CA ARG A 256 -1.89 -13.71 -18.57
C ARG A 256 -2.57 -12.41 -18.13
N ASP A 257 -1.90 -11.29 -18.34
CA ASP A 257 -2.40 -9.96 -18.00
C ASP A 257 -3.12 -9.32 -19.19
N CYS A 258 -4.29 -8.74 -18.93
CA CYS A 258 -5.07 -8.02 -19.92
C CYS A 258 -4.43 -6.65 -20.18
N THR A 259 -4.09 -6.32 -21.42
CA THR A 259 -3.47 -5.02 -21.74
C THR A 259 -4.43 -3.83 -21.62
N LEU A 260 -5.74 -4.08 -21.55
CA LEU A 260 -6.76 -3.03 -21.38
C LEU A 260 -6.95 -2.61 -19.92
N CYS A 261 -6.95 -3.57 -18.99
CA CYS A 261 -7.14 -3.28 -17.55
C CYS A 261 -5.87 -3.46 -16.70
N LEU A 262 -4.78 -3.96 -17.30
CA LEU A 262 -3.49 -4.21 -16.65
C LEU A 262 -3.56 -5.15 -15.44
N LEU A 263 -4.55 -6.05 -15.45
CA LEU A 263 -4.79 -7.05 -14.41
C LEU A 263 -4.81 -8.46 -15.01
N PRO A 264 -4.58 -9.51 -14.21
CA PRO A 264 -4.76 -10.89 -14.66
C PRO A 264 -6.15 -11.10 -15.25
N MET A 265 -6.21 -11.71 -16.42
CA MET A 265 -7.44 -11.84 -17.19
C MET A 265 -8.53 -12.63 -16.45
N THR A 266 -9.76 -12.09 -16.46
CA THR A 266 -10.97 -12.76 -15.96
C THR A 266 -11.90 -13.04 -17.12
N ASN A 267 -12.37 -14.29 -17.26
CA ASN A 267 -13.08 -14.82 -18.42
C ASN A 267 -12.36 -14.42 -19.72
N PRO A 268 -11.17 -14.98 -19.97
CA PRO A 268 -10.36 -14.56 -21.10
C PRO A 268 -11.10 -14.79 -22.41
N SER A 269 -10.93 -13.85 -23.32
CA SER A 269 -11.50 -13.87 -24.66
C SER A 269 -10.42 -13.58 -25.68
N CYS A 270 -10.64 -14.04 -26.90
CA CYS A 270 -9.73 -13.88 -28.02
C CYS A 270 -10.42 -13.10 -29.14
N ALA A 271 -9.74 -12.10 -29.68
CA ALA A 271 -10.12 -11.47 -30.93
C ALA A 271 -9.79 -12.38 -32.13
N PRO A 272 -10.37 -12.17 -33.33
CA PRO A 272 -10.09 -12.98 -34.52
C PRO A 272 -8.62 -13.02 -34.94
N CYS A 273 -7.84 -12.02 -34.52
CA CYS A 273 -6.40 -11.90 -34.75
C CYS A 273 -5.53 -12.74 -33.79
N GLY A 274 -6.12 -13.38 -32.77
CA GLY A 274 -5.39 -14.19 -31.78
C GLY A 274 -5.00 -13.47 -30.49
N HIS A 275 -5.22 -12.15 -30.38
CA HIS A 275 -4.91 -11.41 -29.15
C HIS A 275 -5.96 -11.64 -28.06
N THR A 276 -5.48 -11.83 -26.83
CA THR A 276 -6.30 -12.21 -25.67
C THR A 276 -6.50 -11.08 -24.66
N TYR A 277 -7.70 -10.96 -24.11
CA TYR A 277 -8.10 -9.94 -23.13
C TYR A 277 -9.14 -10.49 -22.14
N CYS A 278 -9.58 -9.70 -21.15
CA CYS A 278 -10.82 -10.03 -20.43
C CYS A 278 -12.03 -9.89 -21.38
N TRP A 279 -13.00 -10.80 -21.29
CA TRP A 279 -14.27 -10.72 -22.03
C TRP A 279 -14.91 -9.34 -21.90
N ASP A 280 -15.08 -8.85 -20.66
CA ASP A 280 -15.73 -7.56 -20.42
C ASP A 280 -14.94 -6.38 -20.98
N CYS A 281 -13.61 -6.47 -21.02
CA CYS A 281 -12.76 -5.39 -21.54
C CYS A 281 -12.83 -5.33 -23.07
N LEU A 282 -12.67 -6.47 -23.74
CA LEU A 282 -12.71 -6.54 -25.20
C LEU A 282 -14.13 -6.28 -25.73
N PHE A 283 -15.16 -6.82 -25.08
CA PHE A 283 -16.55 -6.62 -25.51
C PHE A 283 -16.95 -5.15 -25.42
N LYS A 284 -16.58 -4.43 -24.34
CA LYS A 284 -16.80 -2.98 -24.24
C LYS A 284 -16.05 -2.20 -25.31
N TRP A 285 -14.78 -2.52 -25.53
CA TRP A 285 -13.98 -1.88 -26.58
C TRP A 285 -14.60 -2.08 -27.97
N CYS A 286 -14.94 -3.31 -28.34
CA CYS A 286 -15.50 -3.64 -29.66
C CYS A 286 -16.89 -3.04 -29.92
N ASN A 287 -17.65 -2.71 -28.87
CA ASN A 287 -18.92 -1.98 -29.00
C ASN A 287 -18.71 -0.51 -29.37
N GLU A 288 -17.61 0.10 -28.92
CA GLU A 288 -17.27 1.49 -29.25
C GLU A 288 -16.45 1.59 -30.54
N ARG A 289 -15.50 0.66 -30.73
CA ARG A 289 -14.61 0.58 -31.89
C ARG A 289 -14.44 -0.87 -32.31
N PRO A 290 -14.98 -1.30 -33.47
CA PRO A 290 -14.94 -2.69 -33.94
C PRO A 290 -13.56 -3.09 -34.51
N GLU A 291 -12.50 -2.86 -33.74
CA GLU A 291 -11.11 -3.16 -34.06
C GLU A 291 -10.36 -3.72 -32.84
N CYS A 292 -9.35 -4.55 -33.06
CA CYS A 292 -8.50 -5.08 -32.00
C CYS A 292 -7.63 -3.97 -31.37
N PRO A 293 -7.58 -3.83 -30.03
CA PRO A 293 -6.76 -2.81 -29.36
C PRO A 293 -5.25 -2.89 -29.66
N LEU A 294 -4.72 -4.08 -29.96
CA LEU A 294 -3.28 -4.28 -30.19
C LEU A 294 -2.88 -4.12 -31.67
N CYS A 295 -3.58 -4.81 -32.58
CA CYS A 295 -3.19 -4.85 -34.00
C CYS A 295 -4.13 -4.09 -34.94
N ARG A 296 -5.23 -3.51 -34.42
CA ARG A 296 -6.26 -2.78 -35.20
C ARG A 296 -6.94 -3.57 -36.31
N GLN A 297 -6.79 -4.89 -36.33
CA GLN A 297 -7.57 -5.76 -37.21
C GLN A 297 -9.06 -5.66 -36.85
N THR A 298 -9.93 -5.71 -37.86
CA THR A 298 -11.38 -5.66 -37.67
C THR A 298 -11.86 -6.78 -36.74
N CYS A 299 -12.67 -6.39 -35.73
CA CYS A 299 -13.14 -7.29 -34.68
C CYS A 299 -14.54 -6.85 -34.24
N ALA A 300 -15.58 -7.46 -34.83
CA ALA A 300 -16.95 -7.22 -34.41
C ALA A 300 -17.28 -7.99 -33.12
N PRO A 301 -18.20 -7.52 -32.25
CA PRO A 301 -18.55 -8.18 -31.00
C PRO A 301 -18.94 -9.65 -31.14
N GLN A 302 -19.57 -10.02 -32.26
CA GLN A 302 -20.00 -11.39 -32.56
C GLN A 302 -18.83 -12.34 -32.90
N GLN A 303 -17.67 -11.79 -33.24
CA GLN A 303 -16.48 -12.54 -33.61
C GLN A 303 -15.54 -12.76 -32.41
N ILE A 304 -15.89 -12.25 -31.23
CA ILE A 304 -15.13 -12.45 -30.00
C ILE A 304 -15.41 -13.86 -29.48
N LEU A 305 -14.36 -14.66 -29.31
CA LEU A 305 -14.46 -16.00 -28.77
C LEU A 305 -14.07 -16.01 -27.29
N MET A 306 -14.97 -16.50 -26.44
CA MET A 306 -14.66 -16.71 -25.03
C MET A 306 -13.85 -17.99 -24.88
N LEU A 307 -12.67 -17.90 -24.26
CA LEU A 307 -11.82 -19.04 -23.98
C LEU A 307 -12.36 -19.76 -22.74
N ARG A 308 -12.73 -21.03 -22.91
CA ARG A 308 -13.18 -21.92 -21.83
C ARG A 308 -12.29 -23.17 -21.83
N GLN A 309 -12.18 -23.77 -20.64
CA GLN A 309 -11.62 -25.12 -20.49
C GLN A 309 -12.65 -26.17 -20.90
#